data_AF-A0A1R4ILP6-F1
#
_entry.id   AF-A0A1R4ILP6-F1
#
_cell.length_a   1.000
_cell.length_b   1.000
_cell.length_c   1.000
_cell.angle_alpha   90.00
_cell.angle_beta   90.00
_cell.angle_gamma   90.00
#
_symmetry.space_group_name_H-M   'P 1'
#
loop_
_entity.id
_entity.type
_entity.pdbx_description
1 polymer ?
#
loop_
_entity_poly.entity_id
_entity_poly.type
_entity_poly.pdbx_seq_one_letter_code
_entity_poly.pdbx_strand_id
1 'polypeptide(L)'
;MPDEILESARIDGAGEFRIFATMVLRLLAPAMVTIFLFIFVATWNNFLLPLMMINSAELKPVTLGLYGMMSYFNPQYGAVLQGALLGVIPLVVLFLGLQKRWQSGLAAGAVKG
;
A
#
# COMPACT_ATOMS: atom_id res chain seq x y z
N MET A 1 -21.28 -9.81 -6.26
CA MET A 1 -22.48 -8.99 -6.04
C MET A 1 -23.61 -9.70 -6.77
N PRO A 2 -24.81 -9.88 -6.20
CA PRO A 2 -25.89 -10.58 -6.91
C PRO A 2 -26.27 -9.82 -8.18
N ASP A 3 -26.42 -10.53 -9.30
CA ASP A 3 -26.74 -9.92 -10.59
C ASP A 3 -28.10 -9.20 -10.56
N GLU A 4 -29.01 -9.65 -9.71
CA GLU A 4 -30.32 -9.03 -9.45
C GLU A 4 -30.21 -7.56 -8.96
N ILE A 5 -29.14 -7.21 -8.23
CA ILE A 5 -28.91 -5.82 -7.77
C ILE A 5 -28.42 -4.94 -8.93
N LEU A 6 -27.68 -5.51 -9.88
CA LEU A 6 -27.23 -4.80 -11.08
C LEU A 6 -28.40 -4.60 -12.05
N GLU A 7 -29.23 -5.62 -12.25
CA GLU A 7 -30.40 -5.54 -13.11
C GLU A 7 -31.44 -4.54 -12.59
N SER A 8 -31.72 -4.54 -11.29
CA SER A 8 -32.60 -3.52 -10.68
C SER A 8 -32.04 -2.10 -10.85
N ALA A 9 -30.74 -1.89 -10.67
CA ALA A 9 -30.11 -0.59 -10.92
C ALA A 9 -30.24 -0.12 -12.38
N ARG A 10 -30.19 -1.05 -13.34
CA ARG A 10 -30.44 -0.75 -14.76
C ARG A 10 -31.91 -0.43 -15.05
N ILE A 11 -32.83 -1.16 -14.41
CA ILE A 11 -34.27 -0.89 -14.48
C ILE A 11 -34.60 0.50 -13.91
N ASP A 12 -33.90 0.92 -12.85
CA ASP A 12 -33.98 2.27 -12.26
C ASP A 12 -33.28 3.36 -13.09
N GLY A 13 -32.79 3.04 -14.28
CA GLY A 13 -32.19 3.99 -15.23
C GLY A 13 -30.75 4.40 -14.90
N ALA A 14 -30.04 3.69 -14.01
CA ALA A 14 -28.63 3.95 -13.77
C ALA A 14 -27.79 3.50 -14.98
N GLY A 15 -27.04 4.41 -15.57
CA GLY A 15 -26.06 4.08 -16.61
C GLY A 15 -24.89 3.24 -16.06
N GLU A 16 -24.26 2.44 -16.92
CA GLU A 16 -23.23 1.46 -16.54
C GLU A 16 -22.05 2.09 -15.77
N PHE A 17 -21.63 3.30 -16.17
CA PHE A 17 -20.59 4.05 -15.47
C PHE A 17 -20.98 4.41 -14.02
N ARG A 18 -22.25 4.79 -13.79
CA ARG A 18 -22.76 5.11 -12.46
C ARG A 18 -22.79 3.85 -11.59
N ILE A 19 -23.26 2.73 -12.13
CA ILE A 19 -23.28 1.44 -11.44
C ILE A 19 -21.86 1.03 -11.03
N PHE A 20 -20.90 1.11 -11.97
CA PHE A 20 -19.50 0.82 -11.69
C PHE A 20 -18.92 1.72 -10.58
N ALA A 21 -19.07 3.05 -10.72
CA ALA A 21 -18.44 4.01 -9.82
C ALA A 21 -19.02 3.99 -8.40
N THR A 22 -20.31 3.68 -8.25
CA THR A 22 -21.01 3.79 -6.94
C THR A 22 -21.22 2.46 -6.24
N MET A 23 -21.41 1.37 -6.98
CA MET A 23 -21.65 0.04 -6.40
C MET A 23 -20.40 -0.82 -6.44
N VAL A 24 -19.87 -1.06 -7.64
CA VAL A 24 -18.74 -1.98 -7.85
C VAL A 24 -17.48 -1.47 -7.15
N LEU A 25 -17.09 -0.20 -7.37
CA LEU A 25 -15.91 0.37 -6.72
C LEU A 25 -16.01 0.39 -5.20
N ARG A 26 -17.21 0.63 -4.64
CA ARG A 26 -17.42 0.66 -3.19
C ARG A 26 -17.28 -0.73 -2.58
N LEU A 27 -17.70 -1.77 -3.30
CA LEU A 27 -17.54 -3.17 -2.90
C LEU A 27 -16.07 -3.62 -2.99
N LEU A 28 -15.32 -3.13 -3.99
CA LEU A 28 -13.90 -3.41 -4.15
C LEU A 28 -13.00 -2.59 -3.22
N ALA A 29 -13.48 -1.46 -2.70
CA ALA A 29 -12.69 -0.55 -1.87
C ALA A 29 -11.94 -1.24 -0.70
N PRO A 30 -12.53 -2.18 0.05
CA PRO A 30 -11.81 -2.93 1.10
C PRO A 30 -10.68 -3.79 0.54
N ALA A 31 -10.89 -4.47 -0.60
CA ALA A 31 -9.86 -5.29 -1.23
C ALA A 31 -8.71 -4.43 -1.79
N MET A 32 -9.03 -3.26 -2.34
CA MET A 32 -8.02 -2.32 -2.85
C MET A 32 -7.07 -1.81 -1.75
N VAL A 33 -7.54 -1.68 -0.51
CA VAL A 33 -6.68 -1.29 0.63
C VAL A 33 -5.59 -2.33 0.87
N THR A 34 -5.94 -3.62 0.85
CA THR A 34 -4.99 -4.71 1.03
C THR A 34 -3.97 -4.75 -0.11
N ILE A 35 -4.44 -4.63 -1.35
CA ILE A 35 -3.57 -4.60 -2.54
C ILE A 35 -2.61 -3.40 -2.46
N PHE A 36 -3.14 -2.22 -2.13
CA PHE A 36 -2.34 -1.01 -1.96
C PHE A 36 -1.25 -1.19 -0.91
N LEU A 37 -1.56 -1.79 0.24
CA LEU A 37 -0.58 -2.04 1.30
C LEU A 37 0.56 -2.94 0.80
N PHE A 38 0.23 -4.04 0.12
CA PHE A 38 1.27 -4.94 -0.42
C PHE A 38 2.16 -4.25 -1.45
N ILE A 39 1.56 -3.50 -2.39
CA ILE A 39 2.31 -2.75 -3.40
C ILE A 39 3.19 -1.69 -2.74
N PHE A 40 2.66 -0.96 -1.76
CA PHE A 40 3.42 0.06 -1.03
C PHE A 40 4.63 -0.55 -0.32
N VAL A 41 4.44 -1.62 0.44
CA VAL A 41 5.52 -2.31 1.16
C VAL A 41 6.57 -2.84 0.18
N ALA A 42 6.14 -3.47 -0.91
CA ALA A 42 7.04 -4.00 -1.94
C ALA A 42 7.84 -2.88 -2.63
N THR A 43 7.20 -1.74 -2.92
CA THR A 43 7.84 -0.59 -3.57
C THR A 43 8.80 0.11 -2.61
N TRP A 44 8.40 0.32 -1.36
CA TRP A 44 9.22 0.98 -0.33
C TRP A 44 10.48 0.20 0.02
N ASN A 45 10.37 -1.13 0.08
CA ASN A 45 11.50 -2.03 0.33
C ASN A 45 12.28 -2.39 -0.95
N ASN A 46 11.91 -1.85 -2.11
CA ASN A 46 12.61 -2.18 -3.34
C ASN A 46 14.04 -1.62 -3.30
N PHE A 47 15.00 -2.52 -3.51
CA PHE A 47 16.42 -2.19 -3.50
C PHE A 47 17.05 -2.31 -4.89
N LEU A 48 16.77 -3.41 -5.59
CA LEU A 48 17.45 -3.76 -6.84
C LEU A 48 17.17 -2.78 -7.98
N LEU A 49 15.91 -2.40 -8.20
CA LEU A 49 15.56 -1.54 -9.34
C LEU A 49 16.20 -0.14 -9.19
N PRO A 50 16.09 0.55 -8.03
CA PRO A 50 16.79 1.81 -7.80
C PRO A 50 18.31 1.68 -7.87
N LEU A 51 18.90 0.61 -7.34
CA LEU A 51 20.35 0.40 -7.41
C LEU A 51 20.86 0.37 -8.85
N MET A 52 20.10 -0.23 -9.77
CA MET A 52 20.48 -0.31 -11.18
C MET A 52 20.18 0.96 -11.97
N MET A 53 19.09 1.67 -11.64
CA MET A 53 18.60 2.79 -12.45
C MET A 53 19.02 4.18 -11.94
N ILE A 54 19.24 4.34 -10.64
CA ILE A 54 19.42 5.66 -10.01
C ILE A 54 20.89 5.91 -9.71
N ASN A 55 21.43 6.94 -10.38
CA ASN A 55 22.80 7.42 -10.14
C ASN A 55 22.84 8.74 -9.34
N SER A 56 21.77 9.54 -9.38
CA SER A 56 21.69 10.80 -8.63
C SER A 56 21.51 10.54 -7.13
N ALA A 57 22.31 11.22 -6.30
CA ALA A 57 22.24 11.11 -4.84
C ALA A 57 20.90 11.61 -4.27
N GLU A 58 20.30 12.62 -4.88
CA GLU A 58 19.04 13.25 -4.42
C GLU A 58 17.81 12.36 -4.64
N LEU A 59 17.91 11.40 -5.56
CA LEU A 59 16.81 10.49 -5.92
C LEU A 59 16.94 9.12 -5.24
N LYS A 60 17.96 8.91 -4.40
CA LYS A 60 18.19 7.61 -3.77
C LYS A 60 17.08 7.33 -2.76
N PRO A 61 16.39 6.17 -2.86
CA PRO A 61 15.49 5.75 -1.79
C PRO A 61 16.28 5.44 -0.52
N VAL A 62 15.57 5.46 0.61
CA VAL A 62 16.15 5.23 1.94
C VAL A 62 16.96 3.92 1.98
N THR A 63 16.47 2.86 1.34
CA THR A 63 17.15 1.56 1.24
C THR A 63 18.56 1.67 0.63
N LEU A 64 18.71 2.41 -0.46
CA LEU A 64 19.99 2.60 -1.15
C LEU A 64 20.89 3.61 -0.40
N GLY A 65 20.30 4.64 0.20
CA GLY A 65 21.02 5.61 1.04
C GLY A 65 21.71 4.92 2.23
N LEU A 66 20.96 4.09 2.97
CA LEU A 66 21.48 3.32 4.11
C LEU A 66 22.55 2.32 3.68
N TYR A 67 22.37 1.64 2.53
CA TYR A 67 23.39 0.76 1.96
C TYR A 67 24.70 1.51 1.66
N GLY A 68 24.59 2.72 1.07
CA GLY A 68 25.74 3.57 0.82
C GLY A 68 26.48 3.98 2.10
N MET A 69 25.75 4.32 3.17
CA MET A 69 26.33 4.66 4.48
C MET A 69 27.09 3.50 5.11
N MET A 70 26.61 2.27 4.90
CA MET A 70 27.26 1.05 5.39
C MET A 70 28.51 0.69 4.58
N SER A 71 28.63 1.19 3.35
CA SER A 71 29.73 0.87 2.43
C SER A 71 30.99 1.71 2.66
N TYR A 72 30.97 2.68 3.59
CA TYR A 72 32.15 3.45 3.95
C TYR A 72 33.21 2.60 4.67
N PHE A 73 34.48 2.98 4.54
CA PHE A 73 35.59 2.28 5.19
C PHE A 73 35.45 2.19 6.73
N ASN A 74 34.84 3.21 7.34
CA ASN A 74 34.45 3.21 8.75
C ASN A 74 32.99 3.68 8.87
N PRO A 75 32.01 2.77 8.79
CA PRO A 75 30.60 3.14 8.83
C PRO A 75 30.20 3.61 10.24
N GLN A 76 29.49 4.75 10.31
CA GLN A 76 28.89 5.22 11.56
C GLN A 76 27.57 4.48 11.82
N TYR A 77 27.64 3.34 12.50
CA TYR A 77 26.47 2.50 12.81
C TYR A 77 25.33 3.28 13.50
N GLY A 78 25.66 4.24 14.37
CA GLY A 78 24.66 5.09 15.01
C GLY A 78 23.83 5.91 14.01
N ALA A 79 24.48 6.50 13.01
CA ALA A 79 23.80 7.24 11.95
C ALA A 79 22.97 6.32 11.04
N VAL A 80 23.50 5.15 10.69
CA VAL A 80 22.77 4.14 9.90
C VAL A 80 21.51 3.69 10.63
N LEU A 81 21.61 3.40 11.93
CA LEU A 81 20.48 2.95 12.74
C LEU A 81 19.42 4.06 12.88
N GLN A 82 19.84 5.32 13.10
CA GLN A 82 18.93 6.46 13.13
C GLN A 82 18.19 6.63 11.80
N GLY A 83 18.89 6.54 10.67
CA GLY A 83 18.28 6.59 9.34
C GLY A 83 17.31 5.42 9.10
N ALA A 84 17.66 4.21 9.55
CA ALA A 84 16.80 3.04 9.45
C ALA A 84 15.51 3.20 10.26
N LEU A 85 15.60 3.73 11.49
CA LEU A 85 14.42 4.04 12.32
C LEU A 85 13.50 5.02 11.61
N LEU A 86 14.04 6.10 11.03
CA LEU A 86 13.26 7.05 10.23
C LEU A 86 12.63 6.40 8.99
N GLY A 87 13.36 5.50 8.33
CA GLY A 87 12.89 4.77 7.16
C GLY A 87 11.70 3.85 7.40
N VAL A 88 11.51 3.37 8.64
CA VAL A 88 10.38 2.51 9.02
C VAL A 88 9.11 3.32 9.35
N ILE A 89 9.25 4.61 9.71
CA ILE A 89 8.11 5.46 10.13
C ILE A 89 6.96 5.45 9.10
N PRO A 90 7.18 5.63 7.78
CA PRO A 90 6.09 5.66 6.81
C PRO A 90 5.30 4.35 6.76
N LEU A 91 5.98 3.21 6.92
CA LEU A 91 5.34 1.90 6.97
C LEU A 91 4.46 1.76 8.22
N VAL A 92 4.95 2.22 9.37
CA VAL A 92 4.19 2.19 10.63
C VAL A 92 2.96 3.10 10.56
N VAL A 93 3.14 4.34 10.07
CA VAL A 93 2.03 5.29 9.90
C VAL A 93 0.98 4.72 8.96
N LEU A 94 1.40 4.13 7.83
CA LEU A 94 0.49 3.52 6.89
C LEU A 94 -0.26 2.33 7.51
N PHE A 95 0.45 1.45 8.20
CA PHE A 95 -0.13 0.30 8.87
C PHE A 95 -1.18 0.73 9.91
N LEU A 96 -0.85 1.67 10.80
CA LEU A 96 -1.77 2.17 11.82
C LEU A 96 -2.99 2.88 11.23
N GLY A 97 -2.84 3.57 10.09
CA GLY A 97 -3.93 4.18 9.36
C GLY A 97 -4.87 3.17 8.69
N LEU A 98 -4.32 2.06 8.19
CA LEU A 98 -5.08 1.04 7.46
C LEU A 98 -5.63 -0.10 8.33
N GLN A 99 -5.09 -0.32 9.53
CA GLN A 99 -5.47 -1.44 10.42
C GLN A 99 -6.99 -1.52 10.68
N LYS A 100 -7.67 -0.37 10.78
CA LYS A 100 -9.13 -0.31 11.02
C LYS A 100 -9.93 -0.89 9.85
N ARG A 101 -9.46 -0.72 8.61
CA ARG A 101 -10.13 -1.25 7.41
C ARG A 101 -9.93 -2.76 7.26
N TRP A 102 -8.85 -3.29 7.82
CA TRP A 102 -8.57 -4.73 7.80
C TRP A 102 -9.45 -5.49 8.79
N GLN A 103 -9.64 -4.94 10.00
CA GLN A 103 -10.52 -5.53 11.02
C GLN A 103 -11.99 -5.62 10.56
N SER A 104 -12.50 -4.61 9.85
CA SER A 104 -13.86 -4.64 9.32
C SER A 104 -14.07 -5.69 8.21
N GLY A 105 -13.03 -5.99 7.42
CA GLY A 105 -13.10 -6.98 6.35
C GLY A 105 -13.15 -8.43 6.85
N LEU A 106 -12.40 -8.73 7.91
CA LEU A 106 -12.39 -10.06 8.54
C LEU A 106 -13.70 -10.34 9.31
N ALA A 107 -14.25 -9.33 10.00
CA ALA A 107 -15.52 -9.46 10.73
C ALA A 107 -16.72 -9.68 9.79
N ALA A 108 -16.74 -9.04 8.61
CA ALA A 108 -17.84 -9.20 7.64
C ALA A 108 -17.92 -10.63 7.04
N GLY A 109 -16.80 -11.37 6.99
CA GLY A 109 -16.76 -12.77 6.57
C GLY A 109 -17.18 -13.77 7.66
N ALA A 110 -17.07 -13.38 8.94
CA ALA A 110 -17.36 -14.25 10.09
C ALA A 110 -18.84 -14.32 10.48
N VAL A 111 -19.69 -13.40 9.99
CA VAL A 111 -21.13 -13.33 10.34
C VAL A 111 -22.03 -14.04 9.30
N LYS A 112 -21.45 -14.74 8.32
CA LYS A 112 -22.18 -15.59 7.36
C LYS A 112 -21.86 -17.07 7.50
N GLY A 113 -21.67 -17.51 8.75
CA GLY A 113 -21.76 -18.91 9.15
C GLY A 113 -23.10 -19.17 9.83
#